data_AF-A0A2V7RL88-F1
#
_entry.id   AF-A0A2V7RL88-F1
#
_cell.length_a   1.000
_cell.length_b   1.000
_cell.length_c   1.000
_cell.angle_alpha   90.00
_cell.angle_beta   90.00
_cell.angle_gamma   90.00
#
_symmetry.space_group_name_H-M   'P 1'
#
loop_
_entity.id
_entity.type
_entity.pdbx_description
1 polymer ?
#
loop_
_entity_poly.entity_id
_entity_poly.type
_entity_poly.pdbx_seq_one_letter_code
_entity_poly.pdbx_strand_id
1 'polypeptide(L)'
;MSTRSSGTSTTGASKRPSPRRRRLVLCVRNDGYRASLDLGKFYISLADRDAESEGQLRVIDESGEDYLYPKSFFATVALPSAVRRRLLAAA
;
A
#
# COMPACT_ATOMS: atom_id res chain seq x y z
N MET A 1 -32.91 -10.29 -44.13
CA MET A 1 -33.20 -9.45 -42.95
C MET A 1 -33.43 -10.35 -41.75
N SER A 2 -32.96 -9.94 -40.56
CA SER A 2 -33.10 -10.58 -39.22
C SER A 2 -32.07 -11.66 -38.89
N THR A 3 -30.91 -11.32 -38.31
CA THR A 3 -30.57 -11.12 -36.87
C THR A 3 -30.48 -12.41 -36.04
N ARG A 4 -29.30 -12.68 -35.46
CA ARG A 4 -29.12 -12.77 -34.00
C ARG A 4 -27.66 -12.94 -33.59
N SER A 5 -27.25 -11.97 -32.77
CA SER A 5 -25.97 -11.80 -32.11
C SER A 5 -25.71 -12.90 -31.07
N SER A 6 -24.46 -13.36 -30.98
CA SER A 6 -23.96 -14.15 -29.84
C SER A 6 -22.87 -13.35 -29.15
N GLY A 7 -23.27 -12.46 -28.25
CA GLY A 7 -22.37 -11.76 -27.34
C GLY A 7 -22.16 -12.62 -26.09
N THR A 8 -20.97 -13.19 -25.94
CA THR A 8 -20.59 -13.99 -24.78
C THR A 8 -20.40 -13.07 -23.56
N SER A 9 -21.26 -13.24 -22.57
CA SER A 9 -21.20 -12.56 -21.28
C SER A 9 -19.92 -12.97 -20.52
N THR A 10 -18.97 -12.05 -20.34
CA THR A 10 -17.88 -12.23 -19.38
C THR A 10 -18.28 -11.56 -18.08
N THR A 11 -18.90 -12.32 -17.18
CA THR A 11 -19.23 -11.89 -15.83
C THR A 11 -17.94 -11.85 -15.01
N GLY A 12 -17.25 -10.71 -15.00
CA GLY A 12 -16.16 -10.43 -14.06
C GLY A 12 -16.73 -10.34 -12.65
N ALA A 13 -16.63 -11.41 -11.88
CA ALA A 13 -17.02 -11.44 -10.48
C ALA A 13 -16.23 -10.38 -9.70
N SER A 14 -16.92 -9.32 -9.28
CA SER A 14 -16.40 -8.27 -8.41
C SER A 14 -16.06 -8.88 -7.05
N LYS A 15 -14.82 -9.36 -6.92
CA LYS A 15 -14.28 -9.87 -5.65
C LYS A 15 -14.11 -8.66 -4.74
N ARG A 16 -15.01 -8.49 -3.75
CA ARG A 16 -14.84 -7.48 -2.68
C ARG A 16 -13.39 -7.57 -2.19
N PRO A 17 -12.61 -6.48 -2.22
CA PRO A 17 -11.23 -6.54 -1.79
C PRO A 17 -11.20 -6.96 -0.33
N SER A 18 -10.57 -8.09 -0.05
CA SER A 18 -10.26 -8.51 1.32
C SER A 18 -9.47 -7.40 2.01
N PRO A 19 -9.68 -7.15 3.32
CA PRO A 19 -8.98 -6.09 4.02
C PRO A 19 -7.46 -6.33 3.89
N ARG A 20 -6.78 -5.47 3.12
CA ARG A 20 -5.32 -5.54 2.98
C ARG A 20 -4.72 -5.34 4.37
N ARG A 21 -3.89 -6.28 4.80
CA ARG A 21 -3.20 -6.19 6.10
C ARG A 21 -2.33 -4.93 6.10
N ARG A 22 -2.62 -4.00 7.03
CA ARG A 22 -1.89 -2.74 7.19
C ARG A 22 -0.78 -2.91 8.23
N ARG A 23 0.44 -2.46 7.92
CA ARG A 23 1.59 -2.44 8.83
C ARG A 23 2.16 -1.04 8.92
N LEU A 24 2.54 -0.62 10.12
CA LEU A 24 3.25 0.64 10.33
C LEU A 24 4.73 0.43 10.01
N VAL A 25 5.31 1.32 9.21
CA VAL A 25 6.73 1.30 8.84
C VAL A 25 7.35 2.67 9.01
N LEU A 26 8.65 2.71 9.31
CA LEU A 26 9.41 3.95 9.46
C LEU A 26 10.28 4.15 8.21
N CYS A 27 10.20 5.34 7.59
CA CYS A 27 11.12 5.69 6.52
C CYS A 27 12.53 5.93 7.08
N VAL A 28 13.48 5.10 6.69
CA VAL A 28 14.89 5.17 7.11
C VAL A 28 15.82 5.61 5.97
N ARG A 29 15.29 5.72 4.74
CA ARG A 29 16.00 6.23 3.57
C ARG A 29 14.98 6.78 2.56
N ASN A 30 15.31 7.87 1.88
CA ASN A 30 14.45 8.51 0.86
C ASN A 30 15.24 9.03 -0.35
N ASP A 31 16.39 8.42 -0.64
CA ASP A 31 17.25 8.83 -1.76
C ASP A 31 16.49 8.74 -3.09
N GLY A 32 16.44 9.84 -3.84
CA GLY A 32 15.67 9.96 -5.08
C GLY A 32 14.15 10.18 -4.91
N TYR A 33 13.63 10.15 -3.67
CA TYR A 33 12.20 10.26 -3.36
C TYR A 33 11.89 11.31 -2.28
N ARG A 34 12.75 12.32 -2.13
CA ARG A 34 12.59 13.37 -1.10
C ARG A 34 11.31 14.20 -1.20
N ALA A 35 10.68 14.22 -2.38
CA ALA A 35 9.40 14.91 -2.59
C ALA A 35 8.18 14.07 -2.16
N SER A 36 8.34 12.75 -2.01
CA SER A 36 7.25 11.81 -1.67
C SER A 36 7.43 11.15 -0.30
N LEU A 37 8.66 11.09 0.19
CA LEU A 37 9.03 10.42 1.44
C LEU A 37 9.88 11.34 2.32
N ASP A 38 9.46 11.44 3.57
CA ASP A 38 10.16 12.16 4.62
C ASP A 38 10.87 11.18 5.55
N LEU A 39 12.18 11.41 5.69
CA LEU A 39 13.03 10.61 6.54
C LEU A 39 12.58 10.71 8.01
N GLY A 40 12.46 9.57 8.69
CA GLY A 40 12.03 9.51 10.08
C GLY A 40 10.51 9.60 10.29
N LYS A 41 9.71 9.76 9.23
CA LYS A 41 8.25 9.67 9.32
C LYS A 41 7.75 8.22 9.26
N PHE A 42 6.62 8.00 9.92
CA PHE A 42 5.90 6.74 9.87
C PHE A 42 4.88 6.74 8.73
N TYR A 43 4.80 5.61 8.02
CA TYR A 43 3.89 5.38 6.93
C TYR A 43 3.11 4.07 7.11
N ILE A 44 1.98 3.95 6.41
CA ILE A 44 1.22 2.70 6.36
C ILE A 44 1.59 1.92 5.12
N SER A 45 2.07 0.69 5.31
CA SER A 45 2.24 -0.27 4.22
C SER A 45 1.07 -1.25 4.11
N LEU A 46 0.73 -1.61 2.89
CA LEU A 46 -0.29 -2.59 2.54
C LEU A 46 0.40 -3.91 2.17
N ALA A 47 -0.14 -5.03 2.63
CA ALA A 47 0.31 -6.34 2.18
C ALA A 47 0.06 -6.49 0.67
N ASP A 48 1.14 -6.78 -0.05
CA ASP A 48 1.16 -7.00 -1.48
C ASP A 48 2.26 -8.01 -1.77
N ARG A 49 1.86 -9.26 -2.06
CA ARG A 49 2.80 -10.36 -2.24
C ARG A 49 3.65 -10.20 -3.48
N ASP A 50 3.08 -9.64 -4.55
CA ASP A 50 3.75 -9.47 -5.83
C ASP A 50 4.81 -8.36 -5.72
N ALA A 51 4.45 -7.26 -5.04
CA ALA A 51 5.44 -6.22 -4.72
C ALA A 51 6.54 -6.73 -3.78
N GLU A 52 6.17 -7.48 -2.73
CA GLU A 52 7.13 -8.00 -1.77
C GLU A 52 8.14 -8.98 -2.39
N SER A 53 7.73 -9.80 -3.37
CA SER A 53 8.64 -10.70 -4.10
C SER A 53 9.67 -9.94 -4.94
N GLU A 54 9.31 -8.76 -5.43
CA GLU A 54 10.20 -7.86 -6.19
C GLU A 54 11.02 -6.93 -5.28
N GLY A 55 10.99 -7.15 -3.95
CA GLY A 55 11.70 -6.31 -2.99
C GLY A 55 11.11 -4.90 -2.84
N GLN A 56 9.85 -4.72 -3.25
CA GLN A 56 9.09 -3.49 -3.11
C GLN A 56 8.10 -3.57 -1.95
N LEU A 57 7.61 -2.41 -1.53
CA LEU A 57 6.63 -2.25 -0.48
C LEU A 57 5.58 -1.25 -0.96
N ARG A 58 4.30 -1.64 -0.91
CA ARG A 58 3.18 -0.76 -1.19
C ARG A 58 2.90 0.10 0.04
N VAL A 59 3.13 1.40 -0.05
CA VAL A 59 3.04 2.37 1.03
C VAL A 59 2.05 3.47 0.66
N ILE A 60 1.22 3.86 1.63
CA ILE A 60 0.34 5.03 1.52
C ILE A 60 1.14 6.26 1.94
N ASP A 61 1.27 7.23 1.04
CA ASP A 61 1.97 8.49 1.31
C ASP A 61 1.03 9.54 1.93
N GLU A 62 1.47 10.80 2.02
CA GLU A 62 0.69 11.89 2.62
C GLU A 62 -0.54 12.32 1.80
N SER A 63 -0.57 11.98 0.51
CA SER A 63 -1.74 12.22 -0.34
C SER A 63 -2.87 11.23 -0.06
N GLY A 64 -2.57 10.11 0.62
CA GLY A 64 -3.52 9.02 0.85
C GLY A 64 -3.54 7.97 -0.28
N GLU A 65 -2.73 8.16 -1.32
CA GLU A 65 -2.57 7.24 -2.44
C GLU A 65 -1.53 6.17 -2.12
N ASP A 66 -1.68 4.98 -2.73
CA ASP A 66 -0.73 3.88 -2.55
C ASP A 66 0.32 3.80 -3.66
N TYR A 67 1.59 3.85 -3.27
CA TYR A 67 2.75 3.79 -4.16
C TYR A 67 3.68 2.63 -3.81
N LEU A 68 4.48 2.20 -4.79
CA LEU A 68 5.49 1.17 -4.60
C LEU A 68 6.87 1.81 -4.42
N TYR A 69 7.53 1.45 -3.31
CA TYR A 69 8.88 1.89 -3.01
C TYR A 69 9.78 0.72 -2.67
N PRO A 70 11.12 0.86 -2.78
CA PRO A 70 12.03 -0.17 -2.33
C PRO A 70 11.80 -0.51 -0.85
N LYS A 71 11.63 -1.79 -0.53
CA LYS A 71 11.42 -2.26 0.84
C LYS A 71 12.55 -1.83 1.78
N SER A 72 13.77 -1.70 1.25
CA SER A 72 14.96 -1.25 1.98
C SER A 72 14.90 0.19 2.48
N PHE A 73 13.91 0.98 2.03
CA PHE A 73 13.70 2.35 2.51
C PHE A 73 12.94 2.38 3.83
N PHE A 74 12.39 1.25 4.24
CA PHE A 74 11.47 1.15 5.36
C PHE A 74 11.92 0.11 6.37
N ALA A 75 11.89 0.50 7.64
CA ALA A 75 12.03 -0.41 8.77
C ALA A 75 10.65 -0.79 9.30
N THR A 76 10.44 -2.08 9.58
CA THR A 76 9.22 -2.52 10.27
C THR A 76 9.39 -2.27 11.75
N VAL A 77 8.49 -1.50 12.37
CA VAL A 77 8.61 -1.14 13.79
C VAL A 77 7.44 -1.72 14.57
N ALA A 78 7.75 -2.58 15.54
CA ALA A 78 6.77 -3.06 16.51
C ALA A 78 6.58 -2.02 17.60
N LEU A 79 5.49 -1.25 17.50
CA LEU A 79 5.13 -0.27 18.53
C LEU A 79 4.04 -0.82 19.44
N PRO A 80 4.07 -0.49 20.75
CA PRO A 80 2.94 -0.71 21.63
C PRO A 80 1.66 -0.10 21.02
N SER A 81 0.54 -0.80 21.19
CA SER A 81 -0.74 -0.42 20.58
C SER A 81 -1.17 1.02 20.92
N ALA A 82 -0.88 1.47 22.15
CA ALA A 82 -1.14 2.83 22.59
C ALA A 82 -0.38 3.88 21.76
N VAL A 83 0.90 3.66 21.49
CA VAL A 83 1.75 4.56 20.70
C VAL A 83 1.30 4.56 19.24
N ARG A 84 1.09 3.38 18.66
CA ARG A 84 0.61 3.24 17.27
C ARG A 84 -0.70 4.01 17.05
N ARG A 85 -1.65 3.90 17.98
CA ARG A 85 -2.93 4.62 17.88
C ARG A 85 -2.74 6.14 17.93
N ARG A 86 -1.82 6.65 18.74
CA ARG A 86 -1.52 8.08 18.81
C ARG A 86 -0.87 8.60 17.52
N LEU A 87 0.09 7.85 16.98
CA LEU A 87 0.74 8.21 15.71
C LEU A 87 -0.25 8.23 14.54
N LEU A 88 -1.14 7.25 14.47
CA LEU A 88 -2.15 7.17 13.40
C LEU A 88 -3.31 8.17 13.55
N ALA A 89 -3.46 8.80 14.71
CA ALA A 89 -4.49 9.82 14.93
C ALA A 89 -3.96 11.25 14.73
N ALA A 90 -2.64 11.41 14.64
CA ALA A 90 -1.98 12.70 14.47
C ALA A 90 -1.55 12.98 13.03
N ALA A 91 -1.70 12.00 12.14
CA ALA A 91 -1.54 12.10 10.70
C ALA A 91 -2.91 12.32 10.06
#